data_AF-A0A2A3M1S6-F1
#
_entry.id   AF-A0A2A3M1S6-F1
#
_cell.length_a   1.000
_cell.length_b   1.000
_cell.length_c   1.000
_cell.angle_alpha   90.00
_cell.angle_beta   90.00
_cell.angle_gamma   90.00
#
_symmetry.space_group_name_H-M   'P 1'
#
loop_
_entity.id
_entity.type
_entity.pdbx_description
1 polymer ?
#
loop_
_entity_poly.entity_id
_entity_poly.type
_entity_poly.pdbx_seq_one_letter_code
_entity_poly.pdbx_strand_id
1 'polypeptide(L)'
;MCGVSPKSVTVYRESLGILPVLRPAPRKQVLPTGHPLRIYKPLFGYVSDQEIAKVAGVDLHLVQEVREALGFEPVSPLIEEATSIPTADYHGPWLGYESLLGKVSPAQISREVGVPYDVVEQRRVFLGIAPYKRLSKAVRFDHLLGKVPNSLVAKLAGVSTARIAERRKQLGT
;
A
#
# COMPACT_ATOMS: atom_id res chain seq x y z
N MET A 1 -29.36 14.02 45.81
CA MET A 1 -29.27 13.89 44.34
C MET A 1 -29.40 15.27 43.73
N CYS A 2 -28.30 15.87 43.24
CA CYS A 2 -28.34 17.23 42.69
C CYS A 2 -28.93 17.21 41.28
N GLY A 3 -30.20 17.60 41.18
CA GLY A 3 -30.98 17.62 39.93
C GLY A 3 -30.77 18.88 39.11
N VAL A 4 -29.53 19.12 38.66
CA VAL A 4 -29.27 20.22 37.73
C VAL A 4 -29.51 19.70 36.32
N SER A 5 -30.52 20.25 35.64
CA SER A 5 -30.80 19.88 34.25
C SER A 5 -29.72 20.46 33.33
N PRO A 6 -29.39 19.79 32.21
CA PRO A 6 -28.48 20.35 31.21
C PRO A 6 -28.89 21.76 30.74
N LYS A 7 -30.20 22.01 30.70
CA LYS A 7 -30.80 23.27 30.25
C LYS A 7 -30.51 24.44 31.21
N SER A 8 -30.58 24.19 32.52
CA SER A 8 -30.24 25.19 33.53
C SER A 8 -28.74 25.53 33.54
N VAL A 9 -27.88 24.56 33.20
CA VAL A 9 -26.43 24.82 33.06
C VAL A 9 -26.16 25.73 31.86
N THR A 10 -26.83 25.54 30.72
CA THR A 10 -26.70 26.42 29.55
C THR A 10 -27.13 27.86 29.86
N VAL A 11 -28.31 28.06 30.46
CA VAL A 11 -28.82 29.40 30.80
C VAL A 11 -27.88 30.11 31.78
N TYR A 12 -27.37 29.39 32.78
CA TYR A 12 -26.41 29.96 33.73
C TYR A 12 -25.10 30.36 33.06
N ARG A 13 -24.56 29.54 32.15
CA ARG A 13 -23.34 29.87 31.38
C ARG A 13 -23.55 31.09 30.47
N GLU A 14 -24.70 31.19 29.84
CA GLU A 14 -25.08 32.35 29.02
C GLU A 14 -25.20 33.62 29.88
N SER A 15 -25.77 33.53 31.08
CA SER A 15 -25.86 34.66 32.02
C SER A 15 -24.50 35.17 32.50
N LEU A 16 -23.49 34.30 32.54
CA LEU A 16 -22.10 34.65 32.84
C LEU A 16 -21.32 35.16 31.62
N GLY A 17 -21.97 35.33 30.46
CA GLY A 17 -21.33 35.78 29.23
C GLY A 17 -20.39 34.75 28.62
N ILE A 18 -20.45 33.48 29.04
CA ILE A 18 -19.63 32.41 28.47
C ILE A 18 -20.29 32.00 27.15
N LEU A 19 -19.71 32.45 26.05
CA LEU A 19 -20.17 32.09 24.72
C LEU A 19 -20.21 30.55 24.56
N PRO A 20 -21.24 30.00 23.90
CA PRO A 20 -21.26 28.60 23.57
C PRO A 20 -20.03 28.27 22.74
N VAL A 21 -19.33 27.18 23.10
CA VAL A 21 -18.17 26.71 22.32
C VAL A 21 -18.66 26.47 20.89
N LEU A 22 -18.18 27.30 19.96
CA LEU A 22 -18.40 27.12 18.53
C LEU A 22 -17.80 25.76 18.15
N ARG A 23 -18.66 24.75 18.04
CA ARG A 23 -18.24 23.47 17.48
C ARG A 23 -18.18 23.69 15.97
N PRO A 24 -17.01 23.47 15.32
CA PRO A 24 -16.98 23.46 13.86
C PRO A 24 -18.00 22.44 13.36
N ALA A 25 -18.63 22.76 12.22
CA ALA A 25 -19.61 21.86 11.62
C ALA A 25 -19.01 20.45 11.49
N PRO A 26 -19.76 19.39 11.84
CA PRO A 26 -19.27 18.03 11.71
C PRO A 26 -18.81 17.80 10.26
N ARG A 27 -17.67 17.12 10.09
CA ARG A 27 -17.11 16.81 8.76
C ARG A 27 -18.21 16.20 7.89
N LYS A 28 -18.54 16.89 6.80
CA LYS A 28 -19.57 16.47 5.86
C LYS A 28 -19.19 15.10 5.30
N GLN A 29 -20.10 14.14 5.48
CA GLN A 29 -20.12 12.82 4.85
C GLN A 29 -19.17 11.74 5.43
N VAL A 30 -19.74 11.01 6.40
CA VAL A 30 -19.28 9.66 6.76
C VAL A 30 -20.00 8.68 5.84
N LEU A 31 -19.26 7.79 5.17
CA LEU A 31 -19.86 6.73 4.36
C LEU A 31 -20.87 5.93 5.19
N PRO A 32 -22.08 5.63 4.66
CA PRO A 32 -23.11 4.89 5.39
C PRO A 32 -22.62 3.56 5.94
N THR A 33 -23.25 3.10 7.02
CA THR A 33 -22.95 1.78 7.59
C THR A 33 -23.34 0.72 6.56
N GLY A 34 -22.37 -0.12 6.15
CA GLY A 34 -22.55 -1.11 5.09
C GLY A 34 -22.04 -0.71 3.70
N HIS A 35 -21.61 0.55 3.50
CA HIS A 35 -21.03 0.96 2.21
C HIS A 35 -19.75 0.16 1.90
N PRO A 36 -19.58 -0.38 0.67
CA PRO A 36 -18.46 -1.27 0.34
C PRO A 36 -17.09 -0.60 0.56
N LEU A 37 -16.99 0.71 0.30
CA LEU A 37 -15.76 1.49 0.48
C LEU A 37 -15.52 2.00 1.90
N ARG A 38 -16.42 1.74 2.86
CA ARG A 38 -16.27 2.26 4.24
C ARG A 38 -15.01 1.75 4.92
N ILE A 39 -14.70 0.46 4.76
CA ILE A 39 -13.52 -0.19 5.34
C ILE A 39 -12.23 0.36 4.70
N TYR A 40 -12.30 0.75 3.43
CA TYR A 40 -11.18 1.26 2.65
C TYR A 40 -11.00 2.78 2.75
N LYS A 41 -11.85 3.49 3.52
CA LYS A 41 -11.76 4.94 3.72
C LYS A 41 -10.35 5.44 4.10
N PRO A 42 -9.58 4.74 4.96
CA PRO A 42 -8.22 5.18 5.31
C PRO A 42 -7.20 5.11 4.15
N LEU A 43 -7.55 4.51 3.01
CA LEU A 43 -6.66 4.40 1.84
C LEU A 43 -6.68 5.63 0.94
N PHE A 44 -7.79 6.39 0.95
CA PHE A 44 -7.90 7.60 0.13
C PHE A 44 -6.83 8.62 0.55
N GLY A 45 -6.18 9.23 -0.45
CA GLY A 45 -5.07 10.17 -0.26
C GLY A 45 -3.69 9.52 -0.13
N TYR A 46 -3.61 8.18 -0.01
CA TYR A 46 -2.33 7.46 0.00
C TYR A 46 -2.18 6.46 -1.14
N VAL A 47 -3.29 5.91 -1.61
CA VAL A 47 -3.35 4.81 -2.58
C VAL A 47 -4.17 5.25 -3.78
N SER A 48 -3.80 4.76 -4.97
CA SER A 48 -4.53 5.07 -6.20
C SER A 48 -5.94 4.46 -6.22
N ASP A 49 -6.87 5.14 -6.89
CA ASP A 49 -8.25 4.68 -7.03
C ASP A 49 -8.34 3.28 -7.65
N GLN A 50 -7.42 2.97 -8.58
CA GLN A 50 -7.34 1.66 -9.23
C GLN A 50 -7.01 0.53 -8.24
N GLU A 51 -6.10 0.77 -7.30
CA GLU A 51 -5.74 -0.24 -6.30
C GLU A 51 -6.86 -0.42 -5.28
N ILE A 52 -7.51 0.68 -4.88
CA ILE A 52 -8.69 0.62 -3.98
C ILE A 52 -9.82 -0.15 -4.65
N ALA A 53 -10.13 0.13 -5.92
CA ALA A 53 -11.15 -0.57 -6.70
C ALA A 53 -10.86 -2.09 -6.79
N LYS A 54 -9.61 -2.45 -7.13
CA LYS A 54 -9.17 -3.86 -7.24
C LYS A 54 -9.32 -4.62 -5.93
N VAL A 55 -8.91 -4.03 -4.80
CA VAL A 55 -8.96 -4.70 -3.49
C VAL A 55 -10.37 -4.73 -2.92
N ALA A 56 -11.15 -3.67 -3.14
CA ALA A 56 -12.54 -3.61 -2.71
C ALA A 56 -13.48 -4.46 -3.59
N GLY A 57 -13.07 -4.81 -4.81
CA GLY A 57 -13.90 -5.53 -5.77
C GLY A 57 -15.06 -4.69 -6.27
N VAL A 58 -14.86 -3.38 -6.43
CA VAL A 58 -15.89 -2.45 -6.89
C VAL A 58 -15.44 -1.73 -8.16
N ASP A 59 -16.39 -1.08 -8.82
CA ASP A 59 -16.10 -0.29 -10.02
C ASP A 59 -15.22 0.93 -9.70
N LEU A 60 -14.35 1.29 -10.65
CA LEU A 60 -13.41 2.40 -10.50
C LEU A 60 -14.14 3.75 -10.37
N HIS A 61 -15.24 3.93 -11.09
CA HIS A 61 -15.97 5.19 -11.08
C HIS A 61 -16.57 5.48 -9.70
N LEU A 62 -17.11 4.45 -9.04
CA LEU A 62 -17.62 4.55 -7.67
C LEU A 62 -16.51 5.00 -6.68
N VAL A 63 -15.28 4.53 -6.87
CA VAL A 63 -14.14 4.94 -6.03
C VAL A 63 -13.81 6.42 -6.27
N GLN A 64 -13.82 6.87 -7.52
CA GLN A 64 -13.56 8.27 -7.88
C GLN A 64 -14.62 9.21 -7.31
N GLU A 65 -15.90 8.87 -7.46
CA GLU A 65 -17.01 9.64 -6.87
C GLU A 65 -16.86 9.76 -5.35
N VAL A 66 -16.56 8.64 -4.68
CA VAL A 66 -16.36 8.63 -3.22
C VAL A 66 -15.11 9.41 -2.81
N ARG A 67 -14.02 9.34 -3.59
CA ARG A 67 -12.79 10.12 -3.36
C ARG A 67 -13.11 11.63 -3.40
N GLU A 68 -13.82 12.06 -4.44
CA GLU A 68 -14.19 13.46 -4.66
C GLU A 68 -15.17 13.97 -3.60
N ALA A 69 -16.18 13.16 -3.26
CA ALA A 69 -17.11 13.47 -2.18
C ALA A 69 -16.42 13.61 -0.81
N LEU A 70 -15.35 12.83 -0.58
CA LEU A 70 -14.52 12.93 0.62
C LEU A 70 -13.47 14.05 0.56
N GLY A 71 -13.30 14.70 -0.59
CA GLY A 71 -12.40 15.84 -0.79
C GLY A 71 -10.91 15.46 -0.94
N PHE A 72 -10.61 14.26 -1.44
CA PHE A 72 -9.23 13.83 -1.69
C PHE A 72 -8.80 14.07 -3.15
N GLU A 73 -7.56 14.50 -3.34
CA GLU A 73 -6.95 14.56 -4.67
C GLU A 73 -6.58 13.16 -5.20
N PRO A 74 -6.58 12.94 -6.52
CA PRO A 74 -6.21 11.66 -7.11
C PRO A 74 -4.73 11.36 -6.87
N VAL A 75 -4.43 10.14 -6.43
CA VAL A 75 -3.06 9.66 -6.24
C VAL A 75 -2.65 8.85 -7.47
N SER A 76 -1.50 9.21 -8.06
CA SER A 76 -0.93 8.45 -9.18
C SER A 76 -0.68 7.00 -8.79
N PRO A 77 -0.97 6.03 -9.67
CA PRO A 77 -0.63 4.64 -9.41
C PRO A 77 0.87 4.49 -9.21
N LEU A 78 1.26 3.64 -8.27
CA LEU A 78 2.65 3.23 -8.12
C LEU A 78 3.03 2.41 -9.36
N ILE A 79 3.61 3.07 -10.35
CA ILE A 79 4.23 2.41 -11.48
C ILE A 79 5.43 1.66 -10.90
N GLU A 80 5.41 0.34 -11.01
CA GLU A 80 6.61 -0.47 -10.75
C GLU A 80 7.62 -0.07 -11.82
N GLU A 81 8.50 0.86 -11.49
CA GLU A 81 9.64 1.17 -12.34
C GLU A 81 10.38 -0.15 -12.55
N ALA A 82 10.27 -0.69 -13.77
CA ALA A 82 11.09 -1.77 -14.26
C ALA A 82 12.52 -1.23 -14.37
N THR A 83 13.16 -1.02 -13.23
CA THR A 83 14.52 -0.48 -13.09
C THR A 83 15.57 -1.47 -13.59
N SER A 84 15.18 -2.66 -14.03
CA SER A 84 16.09 -3.55 -14.74
C SER A 84 16.27 -3.07 -16.17
N ILE A 85 17.42 -2.48 -16.45
CA ILE A 85 17.92 -2.33 -17.83
C ILE A 85 17.77 -3.71 -18.50
N PRO A 86 17.03 -3.83 -19.61
CA PRO A 86 16.85 -5.11 -20.28
C PRO A 86 18.22 -5.62 -20.75
N THR A 87 18.71 -6.69 -20.12
CA THR A 87 19.91 -7.39 -20.57
C THR A 87 19.53 -8.22 -21.79
N ALA A 88 20.20 -7.96 -22.92
CA ALA A 88 20.01 -8.74 -24.13
C ALA A 88 20.58 -10.16 -23.95
N ASP A 89 19.86 -11.16 -24.45
CA ASP A 89 20.34 -12.53 -24.52
C ASP A 89 21.38 -12.65 -25.63
N TYR A 90 22.54 -13.24 -25.33
CA TYR A 90 23.58 -13.50 -26.32
C TYR A 90 23.53 -14.95 -26.76
N HIS A 91 23.17 -15.20 -28.02
CA HIS A 91 23.14 -16.56 -28.57
C HIS A 91 24.52 -16.94 -29.11
N GLY A 92 25.37 -17.55 -28.25
CA GLY A 92 26.67 -18.13 -28.61
C GLY A 92 26.90 -19.52 -28.00
N PRO A 93 28.15 -20.05 -27.99
CA PRO A 93 28.48 -21.34 -27.35
C PRO A 93 28.08 -21.38 -25.86
N TRP A 94 28.01 -20.20 -25.26
CA TRP A 94 27.38 -19.93 -23.98
C TRP A 94 26.08 -19.13 -24.24
N LEU A 95 24.95 -19.83 -24.10
CA LEU A 95 23.59 -19.42 -23.73
C LEU A 95 23.44 -17.94 -23.25
N GLY A 96 22.43 -17.14 -23.62
CA GLY A 96 21.08 -17.35 -24.14
C GLY A 96 19.97 -17.06 -23.10
N TYR A 97 20.35 -16.77 -21.84
CA TYR A 97 19.44 -16.59 -20.68
C TYR A 97 19.78 -15.36 -19.82
N GLU A 98 20.68 -14.49 -20.28
CA GLU A 98 21.10 -13.29 -19.55
C GLU A 98 19.93 -12.43 -19.08
N SER A 99 18.83 -12.41 -19.83
CA SER A 99 17.58 -11.72 -19.52
C SER A 99 16.89 -12.22 -18.24
N LEU A 100 17.21 -13.44 -17.78
CA LEU A 100 16.72 -14.05 -16.54
C LEU A 100 17.58 -13.66 -15.32
N LEU A 101 18.83 -13.26 -15.52
CA LEU A 101 19.75 -12.92 -14.44
C LEU A 101 19.19 -11.73 -13.63
N GLY A 102 19.23 -11.86 -12.30
CA GLY A 102 18.68 -10.86 -11.38
C GLY A 102 17.15 -10.85 -11.26
N LYS A 103 16.41 -11.50 -12.18
CA LYS A 103 14.94 -11.66 -12.12
C LYS A 103 14.49 -13.00 -11.55
N VAL A 104 15.26 -14.05 -11.84
CA VAL A 104 15.00 -15.42 -11.40
C VAL A 104 16.16 -15.90 -10.52
N SER A 105 15.88 -16.80 -9.58
CA SER A 105 16.93 -17.35 -8.73
C SER A 105 17.94 -18.16 -9.55
N PRO A 106 19.25 -18.07 -9.25
CA PRO A 106 20.28 -18.81 -10.02
C PRO A 106 20.07 -20.33 -9.98
N ALA A 107 19.55 -20.86 -8.87
CA ALA A 107 19.20 -22.27 -8.74
C ALA A 107 18.06 -22.71 -9.66
N GLN A 108 17.08 -21.83 -9.89
CA GLN A 108 16.00 -22.10 -10.83
C GLN A 108 16.50 -22.01 -12.28
N ILE A 109 17.28 -20.98 -12.62
CA ILE A 109 17.93 -20.86 -13.94
C ILE A 109 18.75 -22.12 -14.23
N SER A 110 19.56 -22.56 -13.27
CA SER A 110 20.37 -23.78 -13.39
C SER A 110 19.53 -25.02 -13.75
N ARG A 111 18.38 -25.19 -13.09
CA ARG A 111 17.47 -26.33 -13.33
C ARG A 111 16.74 -26.25 -14.67
N GLU A 112 16.27 -25.07 -15.05
CA GLU A 112 15.48 -24.86 -16.28
C GLU A 112 16.36 -24.90 -17.53
N VAL A 113 17.58 -24.38 -17.41
CA VAL A 113 18.48 -24.17 -18.54
C VAL A 113 19.56 -25.27 -18.64
N GLY A 114 19.80 -26.02 -17.57
CA GLY A 114 20.76 -27.14 -17.55
C GLY A 114 22.22 -26.72 -17.36
N VAL A 115 22.46 -25.52 -16.82
CA VAL A 115 23.80 -24.97 -16.58
C VAL A 115 24.15 -25.08 -15.09
N PRO A 116 25.41 -25.38 -14.70
CA PRO A 116 25.80 -25.41 -13.30
C PRO A 116 25.58 -24.08 -12.58
N TYR A 117 25.14 -24.12 -11.33
CA TYR A 117 24.89 -22.94 -10.50
C TYR A 117 26.07 -21.95 -10.51
N ASP A 118 27.29 -22.44 -10.37
CA ASP A 118 28.50 -21.62 -10.32
C ASP A 118 28.74 -20.85 -11.64
N VAL A 119 28.39 -21.45 -12.78
CA VAL A 119 28.50 -20.80 -14.09
C VAL A 119 27.49 -19.65 -14.21
N VAL A 120 26.27 -19.85 -13.70
CA VAL A 120 25.23 -18.80 -13.66
C VAL A 120 25.68 -17.62 -12.79
N GLU A 121 26.22 -17.90 -11.59
CA GLU A 121 26.73 -16.86 -10.69
C GLU A 121 27.96 -16.14 -11.24
N GLN A 122 28.92 -16.87 -11.82
CA GLN A 122 30.09 -16.26 -12.48
C GLN A 122 29.67 -15.35 -13.63
N ARG A 123 28.71 -15.78 -14.46
CA ARG A 123 28.18 -14.97 -15.55
C ARG A 123 27.46 -13.73 -15.04
N ARG A 124 26.63 -13.86 -13.99
CA ARG A 124 25.98 -12.73 -13.31
C ARG A 124 26.99 -11.70 -12.81
N VAL A 125 28.04 -12.15 -12.12
CA VAL A 125 29.10 -11.28 -11.59
C VAL A 125 29.87 -10.61 -12.72
N PHE A 126 30.24 -11.37 -13.76
CA PHE A 126 30.93 -10.85 -14.95
C PHE A 126 30.14 -9.72 -15.63
N LEU A 127 28.81 -9.86 -15.74
CA LEU A 127 27.92 -8.85 -16.30
C LEU A 127 27.56 -7.72 -15.32
N GLY A 128 28.04 -7.77 -14.08
CA GLY A 128 27.74 -6.75 -13.06
C GLY A 128 26.27 -6.70 -12.62
N ILE A 129 25.51 -7.78 -12.85
CA ILE A 129 24.08 -7.84 -12.54
C ILE A 129 23.89 -8.09 -11.04
N ALA A 130 23.03 -7.33 -10.38
CA ALA A 130 22.72 -7.52 -8.97
C ALA A 130 22.16 -8.93 -8.69
N PRO A 131 22.48 -9.56 -7.54
CA PRO A 131 21.94 -10.86 -7.19
C PRO A 131 20.42 -10.80 -7.08
N TYR A 132 19.75 -11.87 -7.49
CA TYR A 132 18.31 -12.01 -7.32
C TYR A 132 17.93 -11.88 -5.85
N LYS A 133 17.05 -10.93 -5.53
CA LYS A 133 16.48 -10.76 -4.19
C LYS A 133 14.99 -11.03 -4.24
N ARG A 134 14.55 -12.05 -3.50
CA ARG A 134 13.12 -12.32 -3.32
C ARG A 134 12.51 -11.28 -2.38
N LEU A 135 12.00 -10.21 -2.96
CA LEU A 135 11.30 -9.17 -2.22
C LEU A 135 9.86 -9.59 -1.90
N SER A 136 9.38 -9.22 -0.71
CA SER A 136 7.98 -9.42 -0.34
C SER A 136 7.10 -8.45 -1.13
N LYS A 137 5.89 -8.86 -1.53
CA LYS A 137 4.89 -7.96 -2.13
C LYS A 137 4.55 -6.76 -1.22
N ALA A 138 4.76 -6.93 0.09
CA ALA A 138 4.58 -5.87 1.09
C ALA A 138 5.53 -4.68 0.92
N VAL A 139 6.70 -4.86 0.28
CA VAL A 139 7.71 -3.80 0.08
C VAL A 139 7.10 -2.59 -0.64
N ARG A 140 6.22 -2.85 -1.60
CA ARG A 140 5.54 -1.79 -2.37
C ARG A 140 4.71 -0.85 -1.49
N PHE A 141 4.26 -1.33 -0.35
CA PHE A 141 3.35 -0.63 0.56
C PHE A 141 4.01 -0.15 1.85
N ASP A 142 5.35 -0.10 1.89
CA ASP A 142 6.08 0.35 3.09
C ASP A 142 5.72 1.79 3.50
N HIS A 143 5.46 2.65 2.51
CA HIS A 143 5.03 4.04 2.73
C HIS A 143 3.66 4.18 3.44
N LEU A 144 2.87 3.10 3.52
CA LEU A 144 1.58 3.05 4.23
C LEU A 144 1.72 2.57 5.68
N LEU A 145 2.84 1.95 6.04
CA LEU A 145 3.05 1.43 7.39
C LEU A 145 3.05 2.59 8.40
N GLY A 146 2.28 2.43 9.47
CA GLY A 146 2.08 3.47 10.48
C GLY A 146 1.04 4.54 10.12
N LYS A 147 0.67 4.68 8.84
CA LYS A 147 -0.40 5.61 8.39
C LYS A 147 -1.76 4.92 8.27
N VAL A 148 -1.75 3.68 7.81
CA VAL A 148 -2.94 2.88 7.51
C VAL A 148 -2.92 1.61 8.38
N PRO A 149 -4.10 1.10 8.82
CA PRO A 149 -4.17 -0.18 9.53
C PRO A 149 -3.51 -1.34 8.77
N ASN A 150 -2.75 -2.18 9.50
CA ASN A 150 -2.03 -3.34 8.94
C ASN A 150 -2.95 -4.29 8.16
N SER A 151 -4.22 -4.41 8.55
CA SER A 151 -5.21 -5.25 7.85
C SER A 151 -5.50 -4.78 6.43
N LEU A 152 -5.53 -3.47 6.19
CA LEU A 152 -5.75 -2.91 4.86
C LEU A 152 -4.50 -3.02 4.01
N VAL A 153 -3.33 -2.73 4.60
CA VAL A 153 -2.03 -2.91 3.91
C VAL A 153 -1.82 -4.37 3.50
N ALA A 154 -2.20 -5.32 4.36
CA ALA A 154 -2.15 -6.75 4.07
C ALA A 154 -3.05 -7.14 2.87
N LYS A 155 -4.27 -6.58 2.81
CA LYS A 155 -5.18 -6.78 1.66
C LYS A 155 -4.62 -6.19 0.37
N LEU A 156 -4.05 -4.99 0.41
CA LEU A 156 -3.39 -4.35 -0.73
C LEU A 156 -2.20 -5.16 -1.25
N ALA A 157 -1.36 -5.63 -0.33
CA ALA A 157 -0.18 -6.42 -0.65
C ALA A 157 -0.48 -7.89 -1.02
N GLY A 158 -1.69 -8.38 -0.73
CA GLY A 158 -2.04 -9.80 -0.89
C GLY A 158 -1.20 -10.72 0.00
N VAL A 159 -0.89 -10.28 1.22
CA VAL A 159 -0.10 -11.04 2.21
C VAL A 159 -0.83 -11.12 3.55
N SER A 160 -0.32 -11.93 4.49
CA SER A 160 -0.90 -12.01 5.83
C SER A 160 -0.62 -10.75 6.67
N THR A 161 -1.53 -10.45 7.59
CA THR A 161 -1.38 -9.35 8.57
C THR A 161 -0.15 -9.53 9.45
N ALA A 162 0.17 -10.76 9.83
CA ALA A 162 1.38 -11.11 10.58
C ALA A 162 2.65 -10.70 9.82
N ARG A 163 2.69 -10.90 8.51
CA ARG A 163 3.84 -10.52 7.67
C ARG A 163 4.01 -9.01 7.56
N ILE A 164 2.92 -8.26 7.54
CA ILE A 164 2.97 -6.78 7.65
C ILE A 164 3.48 -6.35 9.02
N ALA A 165 3.03 -6.99 10.11
CA ALA A 165 3.50 -6.68 11.46
C ALA A 165 5.01 -6.98 11.63
N GLU A 166 5.48 -8.09 11.08
CA GLU A 166 6.91 -8.43 11.04
C GLU A 166 7.71 -7.39 10.25
N ARG A 167 7.24 -7.03 9.05
CA ARG A 167 7.89 -6.01 8.22
C ARG A 167 7.95 -4.64 8.89
N ARG A 168 6.87 -4.27 9.58
CA ARG A 168 6.80 -3.06 10.39
C ARG A 168 7.88 -3.03 11.49
N LYS A 169 8.07 -4.15 12.20
CA LYS A 169 9.17 -4.31 13.18
C LYS A 169 10.55 -4.20 12.53
N GLN A 170 10.75 -4.79 11.35
CA GLN A 170 12.02 -4.71 10.61
C GLN A 170 12.38 -3.27 10.20
N LEU A 171 11.38 -2.44 9.90
CA LEU A 171 11.55 -1.04 9.49
C LEU A 171 11.55 -0.05 10.66
N GLY A 172 11.27 -0.49 11.89
CA GLY A 172 11.26 0.37 13.09
C GLY A 172 10.12 1.39 13.15
N THR A 173 9.09 1.22 12.32
CA THR A 173 7.87 2.07 12.24
C THR A 173 6.71 1.47 13.02
#